data_AF-A0A4U1CPM0-F1
#
_entry.id   AF-A0A4U1CPM0-F1
#
_cell.length_a   1.000
_cell.length_b   1.000
_cell.length_c   1.000
_cell.angle_alpha   90.00
_cell.angle_beta   90.00
_cell.angle_gamma   90.00
#
_symmetry.space_group_name_H-M   'P 1'
#
loop_
_entity.id
_entity.type
_entity.pdbx_description
1 polymer ?
#
loop_
_entity_poly.entity_id
_entity_poly.type
_entity_poly.pdbx_seq_one_letter_code
_entity_poly.pdbx_strand_id
1 'polypeptide(L)'
;MKKWDLNYNMYNLPNLSAIAVIFISCWLSVFNASSQNINPTLGTSNGFSQLSKKGTGWQDNEPKLPAVTQIRWKNFNKKLPEEPIFNSLKIALSNVNKYALNDWYIKVNEFDTINGTDNSGYLILKSKGKDNQVRYRYPAGMTFGIAIALKTGAYDYRLTGVPTVVAAEKAIKLLSAIAYDHKANQKRNVWGGDWQAAHWAYYTGYSAWLLWEKLEIRDQNNIKRMIISEADRLLKIDPPYCKDKTGKVLIPGDSKIEENAWNAELLYLASVMMPTHANSRLWYDQSLNYIISGVSLPSDLENNNMLHGRPVRSWLNGYNVEEPGVVVNHHIVHPLYNALSSVVNAPIVFSLAGKNTPKAAAFNMDKIYNSLITTKFDSVKYQKPGGTMYIPGQAQVYYPEGSDWGKEIYDSFVNMDIAAWMYGFDKGDQYNGKYWAQLHLDAVVKQQSRFSDGHTYLDNNENNYSGKEAAIATRIASAWMTVWMQYQSPVKYK
;
A
#
# COMPACT_ATOMS: atom_id res chain seq x y z
N MET A 1 -26.11 -3.41 -28.06
CA MET A 1 -25.17 -2.72 -28.96
C MET A 1 -25.27 -1.22 -28.73
N LYS A 2 -24.30 -0.62 -28.04
CA LYS A 2 -23.91 0.80 -28.11
C LYS A 2 -22.48 0.88 -27.57
N LYS A 3 -21.53 1.15 -28.47
CA LYS A 3 -20.10 1.34 -28.21
C LYS A 3 -19.89 2.64 -27.42
N TRP A 4 -18.98 2.62 -26.46
CA TRP A 4 -18.40 3.82 -25.86
C TRP A 4 -17.01 4.00 -26.47
N ASP A 5 -16.84 5.08 -27.24
CA ASP A 5 -15.56 5.51 -27.78
C ASP A 5 -14.71 6.14 -26.67
N LEU A 6 -13.48 5.64 -26.51
CA LEU A 6 -12.42 6.27 -25.73
C LEU A 6 -11.43 6.89 -26.72
N ASN A 7 -11.47 8.22 -26.81
CA ASN A 7 -10.39 9.01 -27.42
C ASN A 7 -10.16 10.24 -26.53
N TYR A 8 -9.11 10.18 -25.71
CA TYR A 8 -8.50 11.39 -25.15
C TYR A 8 -7.06 11.43 -25.67
N ASN A 9 -6.85 12.24 -26.71
CA ASN A 9 -5.55 12.61 -27.25
C ASN A 9 -4.84 13.55 -26.26
N MET A 10 -3.64 13.19 -25.82
CA MET A 10 -2.68 14.14 -25.25
C MET A 10 -1.50 14.27 -26.19
N TYR A 11 -1.44 15.36 -26.96
CA TYR A 11 -0.18 15.89 -27.51
C TYR A 11 -0.25 17.41 -27.61
N ASN A 12 0.86 18.04 -27.21
CA ASN A 12 1.32 19.42 -27.42
C ASN A 12 0.73 20.53 -26.52
N LEU A 13 1.56 21.07 -25.61
CA LEU A 13 2.30 22.35 -25.79
C LEU A 13 3.19 22.66 -24.55
N PRO A 14 4.18 23.59 -24.64
CA PRO A 14 5.51 23.46 -24.05
C PRO A 14 5.76 24.31 -22.77
N ASN A 15 6.95 24.09 -22.19
CA ASN A 15 7.64 24.94 -21.20
C ASN A 15 7.28 26.43 -21.27
N LEU A 16 6.96 27.03 -20.11
CA LEU A 16 7.34 28.40 -19.76
C LEU A 16 7.28 28.63 -18.24
N SER A 17 8.30 29.34 -17.80
CA SER A 17 8.69 29.74 -16.45
C SER A 17 7.76 30.76 -15.77
N ALA A 18 7.81 30.76 -14.43
CA ALA A 18 7.58 31.83 -13.46
C ALA A 18 6.88 33.14 -13.90
N ILE A 19 5.86 33.57 -13.15
CA ILE A 19 5.69 34.93 -12.61
C ILE A 19 4.55 34.94 -11.58
N ALA A 20 4.83 35.57 -10.44
CA ALA A 20 3.90 35.86 -9.37
C ALA A 20 2.93 37.00 -9.75
N VAL A 21 1.67 36.93 -9.32
CA VAL A 21 0.82 38.12 -9.14
C VAL A 21 0.01 37.98 -7.85
N ILE A 22 0.31 38.91 -6.94
CA ILE A 22 -0.42 39.27 -5.73
C ILE A 22 -1.70 40.00 -6.14
N PHE A 23 -2.84 39.72 -5.49
CA PHE A 23 -3.87 40.74 -5.26
C PHE A 23 -4.52 40.56 -3.89
N ILE A 24 -4.61 41.70 -3.20
CA ILE A 24 -5.17 41.95 -1.86
C ILE A 24 -6.58 42.55 -2.00
N SER A 25 -7.34 42.49 -0.90
CA SER A 25 -8.55 43.27 -0.50
C SER A 25 -9.89 42.62 -0.83
N CYS A 26 -10.93 42.66 0.00
CA CYS A 26 -11.17 43.15 1.37
C CYS A 26 -12.56 42.59 1.81
N TRP A 27 -12.80 42.35 3.10
CA TRP A 27 -13.89 42.96 3.89
C TRP A 27 -13.92 42.40 5.33
N LEU A 28 -14.17 43.29 6.28
CA LEU A 28 -13.99 43.15 7.73
C LEU A 28 -15.14 43.89 8.42
N SER A 29 -15.81 43.27 9.40
CA SER A 29 -16.50 43.86 10.59
C SER A 29 -17.37 42.77 11.24
N VAL A 30 -17.01 42.14 12.37
CA VAL A 30 -16.93 42.58 13.79
C VAL A 30 -18.29 42.73 14.47
N PHE A 31 -18.57 41.88 15.48
CA PHE A 31 -18.92 42.34 16.85
C PHE A 31 -18.66 41.26 17.94
N ASN A 32 -18.07 41.77 19.03
CA ASN A 32 -17.76 41.26 20.38
C ASN A 32 -18.99 40.70 21.16
N ALA A 33 -18.95 40.05 22.33
CA ALA A 33 -17.92 39.61 23.30
C ALA A 33 -18.61 38.69 24.34
N SER A 34 -17.83 37.90 25.08
CA SER A 34 -17.75 37.90 26.57
C SER A 34 -17.45 36.52 27.18
N SER A 35 -16.48 36.59 28.08
CA SER A 35 -15.87 35.58 28.94
C SER A 35 -16.74 35.17 30.11
N GLN A 36 -16.63 33.91 30.58
CA GLN A 36 -16.45 33.61 32.02
C GLN A 36 -15.69 32.28 32.23
N ASN A 37 -14.65 32.36 33.06
CA ASN A 37 -13.93 31.26 33.71
C ASN A 37 -14.75 30.70 34.87
N ILE A 38 -14.80 29.37 35.06
CA ILE A 38 -14.64 28.70 36.38
C ILE A 38 -14.07 27.28 36.16
N ASN A 39 -13.05 26.92 36.94
CA ASN A 39 -12.39 25.62 37.10
C ASN A 39 -12.47 25.27 38.61
N PRO A 40 -12.05 24.08 39.10
CA PRO A 40 -12.55 22.72 38.88
C PRO A 40 -13.04 22.09 40.21
N THR A 41 -13.77 20.97 40.19
CA THR A 41 -13.94 20.11 41.38
C THR A 41 -13.69 18.64 41.07
N LEU A 42 -12.78 18.06 41.85
CA LEU A 42 -12.51 16.64 42.00
C LEU A 42 -13.70 15.95 42.67
N GLY A 43 -14.17 14.85 42.09
CA GLY A 43 -15.19 13.98 42.67
C GLY A 43 -14.96 12.54 42.23
N THR A 44 -14.66 11.69 43.19
CA THR A 44 -14.34 10.27 43.08
C THR A 44 -15.56 9.38 42.81
N SER A 45 -15.31 8.30 42.06
CA SER A 45 -15.92 6.96 42.16
C SER A 45 -17.43 6.74 41.94
N ASN A 46 -17.69 5.72 41.10
CA ASN A 46 -18.86 4.82 41.05
C ASN A 46 -20.17 5.36 40.46
N GLY A 47 -20.45 4.95 39.22
CA GLY A 47 -21.77 5.15 38.62
C GLY A 47 -21.88 4.75 37.14
N PHE A 48 -21.57 3.51 36.77
CA PHE A 48 -21.99 2.96 35.48
C PHE A 48 -22.81 1.68 35.70
N SER A 49 -24.08 1.87 36.05
CA SER A 49 -25.11 0.88 35.80
C SER A 49 -26.41 1.59 35.39
N GLN A 50 -26.91 1.18 34.23
CA GLN A 50 -28.25 1.42 33.70
C GLN A 50 -28.58 2.84 33.22
N LEU A 51 -28.42 3.06 31.90
CA LEU A 51 -29.42 3.79 31.12
C LEU A 51 -29.69 3.08 29.78
N SER A 52 -30.86 2.43 29.79
CA SER A 52 -31.80 2.12 28.72
C SER A 52 -31.31 1.90 27.28
N LYS A 53 -31.57 0.67 26.82
CA LYS A 53 -32.08 0.35 25.48
C LYS A 53 -33.12 1.38 25.03
N LYS A 54 -32.75 2.27 24.11
CA LYS A 54 -33.68 2.84 23.13
C LYS A 54 -33.13 2.48 21.76
N GLY A 55 -33.84 1.57 21.09
CA GLY A 55 -33.52 1.11 19.75
C GLY A 55 -33.47 2.30 18.80
N THR A 56 -32.32 2.49 18.17
CA THR A 56 -32.24 3.30 16.97
C THR A 56 -32.81 2.47 15.83
N GLY A 57 -34.01 2.83 15.36
CA GLY A 57 -34.58 2.28 14.14
C GLY A 57 -33.67 2.63 12.96
N TRP A 58 -32.75 1.71 12.63
CA TRP A 58 -32.05 1.66 11.35
C TRP A 58 -32.39 0.33 10.72
N GLN A 59 -33.31 0.40 9.74
CA GLN A 59 -33.78 -0.62 8.80
C GLN A 59 -33.08 -2.00 8.88
N ASP A 60 -33.81 -2.98 9.43
CA ASP A 60 -33.52 -4.42 9.44
C ASP A 60 -33.61 -5.11 8.04
N ASN A 61 -33.46 -4.36 6.94
CA ASN A 61 -33.54 -4.90 5.58
C ASN A 61 -32.19 -4.92 4.84
N GLU A 62 -31.09 -4.60 5.52
CA GLU A 62 -29.77 -4.75 4.95
C GLU A 62 -29.35 -6.23 4.91
N PRO A 63 -28.93 -6.76 3.75
CA PRO A 63 -28.49 -8.13 3.65
C PRO A 63 -27.36 -8.37 4.65
N LYS A 64 -27.48 -9.45 5.44
CA LYS A 64 -26.47 -9.83 6.43
C LYS A 64 -25.12 -10.01 5.73
N LEU A 65 -24.21 -9.06 5.94
CA LEU A 65 -22.86 -9.11 5.37
C LEU A 65 -22.13 -10.37 5.85
N PRO A 66 -21.28 -10.98 5.00
CA PRO A 66 -20.54 -12.19 5.35
C PRO A 66 -19.70 -11.98 6.62
N ALA A 67 -19.48 -13.06 7.37
CA ALA A 67 -18.59 -13.03 8.51
C ALA A 67 -17.13 -12.88 8.03
N VAL A 68 -16.36 -12.06 8.74
CA VAL A 68 -14.92 -11.99 8.57
C VAL A 68 -14.27 -13.13 9.35
N THR A 69 -13.40 -13.89 8.69
CA THR A 69 -12.58 -14.90 9.36
C THR A 69 -11.50 -14.19 10.16
N GLN A 70 -11.59 -14.24 11.49
CA GLN A 70 -10.60 -13.59 12.35
C GLN A 70 -9.24 -14.30 12.31
N ILE A 71 -8.18 -13.51 12.44
CA ILE A 71 -6.80 -13.98 12.54
C ILE A 71 -6.63 -14.75 13.85
N ARG A 72 -6.06 -15.96 13.78
CA ARG A 72 -5.78 -16.79 14.95
C ARG A 72 -4.44 -16.39 15.58
N TRP A 73 -4.38 -15.21 16.20
CA TRP A 73 -3.15 -14.63 16.76
C TRP A 73 -2.36 -15.56 17.68
N LYS A 74 -3.05 -16.42 18.44
CA LYS A 74 -2.42 -17.43 19.31
C LYS A 74 -1.49 -18.42 18.58
N ASN A 75 -1.62 -18.55 17.27
CA ASN A 75 -0.77 -19.42 16.45
C ASN A 75 0.58 -18.77 16.10
N PHE A 76 0.76 -17.48 16.39
CA PHE A 76 1.95 -16.70 16.05
C PHE A 76 2.66 -16.28 17.34
N ASN A 77 3.49 -17.18 17.88
CA ASN A 77 4.18 -17.01 19.15
C ASN A 77 5.69 -17.26 19.06
N LYS A 78 6.24 -17.40 17.86
CA LYS A 78 7.67 -17.62 17.66
C LYS A 78 8.44 -16.32 17.85
N LYS A 79 9.62 -16.41 18.47
CA LYS A 79 10.54 -15.27 18.55
C LYS A 79 11.28 -15.11 17.22
N LEU A 80 11.48 -13.88 16.80
CA LEU A 80 12.43 -13.57 15.73
C LEU A 80 13.85 -13.82 16.23
N PRO A 81 14.77 -14.32 15.38
CA PRO A 81 16.17 -14.41 15.74
C PRO A 81 16.77 -13.00 15.82
N GLU A 82 17.86 -12.89 16.57
CA GLU A 82 18.64 -11.65 16.64
C GLU A 82 19.47 -11.51 15.37
N GLU A 83 19.03 -10.62 14.49
CA GLU A 83 19.71 -10.30 13.23
C GLU A 83 19.80 -8.77 13.10
N PRO A 84 20.99 -8.20 12.82
CA PRO A 84 21.16 -6.75 12.71
C PRO A 84 20.19 -6.08 11.73
N ILE A 85 19.94 -6.71 10.58
CA ILE A 85 19.03 -6.19 9.56
C ILE A 85 17.58 -6.07 10.08
N PHE A 86 17.14 -6.97 10.97
CA PHE A 86 15.80 -6.88 11.57
C PHE A 86 15.71 -5.72 12.56
N ASN A 87 16.80 -5.43 13.28
CA ASN A 87 16.85 -4.26 14.15
C ASN A 87 16.80 -2.96 13.32
N SER A 88 17.57 -2.85 12.24
CA SER A 88 17.51 -1.70 11.32
C SER A 88 16.11 -1.53 10.72
N LEU A 89 15.44 -2.63 10.38
CA LEU A 89 14.09 -2.60 9.79
C LEU A 89 13.05 -2.14 10.82
N LYS A 90 13.18 -2.60 12.07
CA LYS A 90 12.35 -2.14 13.19
C LYS A 90 12.57 -0.65 13.47
N ILE A 91 13.81 -0.17 13.40
CA ILE A 91 14.14 1.27 13.55
C ILE A 91 13.46 2.05 12.43
N ALA A 92 13.60 1.62 11.18
CA ALA A 92 12.98 2.29 10.04
C ALA A 92 11.45 2.37 10.19
N LEU A 93 10.81 1.26 10.57
CA LEU A 93 9.37 1.23 10.84
C LEU A 93 8.96 2.12 12.03
N SER A 94 9.80 2.18 13.07
CA SER A 94 9.54 3.03 14.25
C SER A 94 9.60 4.52 13.91
N ASN A 95 10.54 4.94 13.07
CA ASN A 95 10.64 6.32 12.59
C ASN A 95 9.42 6.70 11.73
N VAL A 96 9.00 5.82 10.81
CA VAL A 96 7.78 6.06 10.04
C VAL A 96 6.57 6.19 10.95
N ASN A 97 6.42 5.32 11.95
CA ASN A 97 5.31 5.41 12.91
C ASN A 97 5.38 6.67 13.78
N LYS A 98 6.59 7.13 14.13
CA LYS A 98 6.80 8.37 14.88
C LYS A 98 6.29 9.57 14.08
N TYR A 99 6.68 9.68 12.81
CA TYR A 99 6.20 10.74 11.93
C TYR A 99 4.69 10.64 11.73
N ALA A 100 4.19 9.43 11.42
CA ALA A 100 2.78 9.17 11.17
C ALA A 100 1.89 9.59 12.33
N LEU A 101 2.25 9.27 13.58
CA LEU A 101 1.41 9.51 14.76
C LEU A 101 1.53 10.92 15.35
N ASN A 102 2.63 11.63 15.05
CA ASN A 102 2.92 12.97 15.54
C ASN A 102 2.74 14.00 14.42
N ASP A 103 3.82 14.41 13.76
CA ASP A 103 3.82 15.55 12.83
C ASP A 103 2.81 15.37 11.69
N TRP A 104 2.69 14.18 11.11
CA TRP A 104 1.70 13.93 10.06
C TRP A 104 0.25 13.99 10.59
N TYR A 105 -0.05 13.33 11.70
CA TYR A 105 -1.41 13.28 12.25
C TYR A 105 -1.84 14.64 12.83
N ILE A 106 -0.95 15.29 13.57
CA ILE A 106 -1.22 16.48 14.38
C ILE A 106 -0.98 17.76 13.59
N LYS A 107 0.17 17.92 12.94
CA LYS A 107 0.54 19.18 12.29
C LYS A 107 0.09 19.23 10.84
N VAL A 108 0.29 18.16 10.07
CA VAL A 108 -0.04 18.14 8.64
C VAL A 108 -1.54 18.03 8.40
N ASN A 109 -2.24 17.21 9.21
CA ASN A 109 -3.67 16.97 9.02
C ASN A 109 -4.57 17.62 10.08
N GLU A 110 -4.03 17.96 11.25
CA GLU A 110 -4.76 18.61 12.36
C GLU A 110 -5.95 17.76 12.86
N PHE A 111 -5.81 16.44 12.82
CA PHE A 111 -6.88 15.51 13.23
C PHE A 111 -7.20 15.57 14.73
N ASP A 112 -6.27 16.03 15.57
CA ASP A 112 -6.46 16.21 17.02
C ASP A 112 -7.06 17.60 17.38
N THR A 113 -7.46 18.41 16.39
CA THR A 113 -8.13 19.71 16.63
C THR A 113 -9.65 19.57 16.68
N ILE A 114 -10.34 20.60 17.17
CA ILE A 114 -11.82 20.66 17.17
C ILE A 114 -12.42 20.53 15.76
N ASN A 115 -11.66 20.87 14.72
CA ASN A 115 -12.07 20.77 13.33
C ASN A 115 -11.59 19.47 12.66
N GLY A 116 -10.96 18.57 13.40
CA GLY A 116 -10.42 17.31 12.90
C GLY A 116 -11.46 16.21 12.74
N THR A 117 -12.61 16.33 13.39
CA THR A 117 -13.71 15.36 13.42
C THR A 117 -15.03 16.06 13.10
N ASP A 118 -15.92 15.42 12.34
CA ASP A 118 -17.25 15.96 12.05
C ASP A 118 -18.30 15.53 13.09
N ASN A 119 -19.53 16.02 12.95
CA ASN A 119 -20.65 15.71 13.86
C ASN A 119 -21.05 14.22 13.87
N SER A 120 -20.57 13.42 12.91
CA SER A 120 -20.79 11.97 12.88
C SER A 120 -19.73 11.18 13.66
N GLY A 121 -18.72 11.87 14.21
CA GLY A 121 -17.66 11.28 15.02
C GLY A 121 -16.49 10.72 14.21
N TYR A 122 -16.43 10.97 12.90
CA TYR A 122 -15.34 10.52 12.03
C TYR A 122 -14.38 11.65 11.69
N LEU A 123 -13.10 11.29 11.51
CA LEU A 123 -12.09 12.24 11.05
C LEU A 123 -12.49 12.86 9.70
N ILE A 124 -12.23 14.14 9.54
CA ILE A 124 -12.40 14.86 8.28
C ILE A 124 -11.14 14.68 7.45
N LEU A 125 -11.20 13.77 6.47
CA LEU A 125 -10.08 13.51 5.58
C LEU A 125 -9.93 14.65 4.56
N LYS A 126 -8.98 15.56 4.84
CA LYS A 126 -8.71 16.76 4.05
C LYS A 126 -8.05 16.41 2.71
N SER A 127 -8.37 17.17 1.66
CA SER A 127 -7.62 17.18 0.40
C SER A 127 -6.88 18.51 0.26
N LYS A 128 -5.70 18.45 -0.36
CA LYS A 128 -5.05 19.65 -0.90
C LYS A 128 -5.54 19.88 -2.32
N GLY A 129 -6.59 20.69 -2.47
CA GLY A 129 -7.13 21.09 -3.77
C GLY A 129 -8.17 20.13 -4.35
N LYS A 130 -8.16 19.95 -5.68
CA LYS A 130 -9.14 19.11 -6.40
C LYS A 130 -8.80 17.62 -6.37
N ASP A 131 -7.63 17.24 -5.87
CA ASP A 131 -7.21 15.84 -5.83
C ASP A 131 -7.80 15.12 -4.61
N ASN A 132 -8.95 14.49 -4.82
CA ASN A 132 -9.61 13.69 -3.78
C ASN A 132 -8.82 12.44 -3.38
N GLN A 133 -7.81 12.05 -4.16
CA GLN A 133 -7.01 10.86 -3.92
C GLN A 133 -6.23 10.98 -2.60
N VAL A 134 -5.68 12.16 -2.31
CA VAL A 134 -4.93 12.44 -1.07
C VAL A 134 -5.72 12.09 0.20
N ARG A 135 -7.05 12.23 0.18
CA ARG A 135 -7.92 12.06 1.36
C ARG A 135 -7.85 10.67 1.95
N TYR A 136 -7.80 9.64 1.11
CA TYR A 136 -7.87 8.24 1.58
C TYR A 136 -6.54 7.50 1.42
N ARG A 137 -5.70 7.90 0.45
CA ARG A 137 -4.43 7.23 0.16
C ARG A 137 -3.46 7.31 1.32
N TYR A 138 -3.15 8.52 1.77
CA TYR A 138 -2.10 8.69 2.77
C TYR A 138 -2.53 8.13 4.13
N PRO A 139 -3.78 8.34 4.59
CA PRO A 139 -4.30 7.65 5.76
C PRO A 139 -4.25 6.12 5.67
N ALA A 140 -4.60 5.53 4.52
CA ALA A 140 -4.52 4.08 4.32
C ALA A 140 -3.07 3.56 4.43
N GLY A 141 -2.10 4.26 3.84
CA GLY A 141 -0.69 3.89 3.95
C GLY A 141 -0.12 4.02 5.36
N MET A 142 -0.42 5.13 6.04
CA MET A 142 0.02 5.37 7.41
C MET A 142 -0.58 4.35 8.39
N THR A 143 -1.88 4.05 8.25
CA THR A 143 -2.54 3.05 9.11
C THR A 143 -2.00 1.65 8.91
N PHE A 144 -1.58 1.29 7.70
CA PHE A 144 -0.94 0.01 7.42
C PHE A 144 0.37 -0.17 8.21
N GLY A 145 1.24 0.84 8.20
CA GLY A 145 2.47 0.83 9.00
C GLY A 145 2.22 0.73 10.50
N ILE A 146 1.26 1.52 11.01
CA ILE A 146 0.92 1.53 12.43
C ILE A 146 0.32 0.19 12.86
N ALA A 147 -0.66 -0.35 12.10
CA ALA A 147 -1.36 -1.58 12.44
C ALA A 147 -0.42 -2.80 12.46
N ILE A 148 0.48 -2.90 11.47
CA ILE A 148 1.50 -3.96 11.43
C ILE A 148 2.43 -3.84 12.63
N ALA A 149 2.96 -2.65 12.92
CA ALA A 149 3.88 -2.48 14.05
C ALA A 149 3.22 -2.85 15.38
N LEU A 150 1.97 -2.44 15.59
CA LEU A 150 1.20 -2.76 16.79
C LEU A 150 0.97 -4.27 16.94
N LYS A 151 0.54 -4.96 15.88
CA LYS A 151 0.14 -6.37 15.98
C LYS A 151 1.31 -7.36 15.95
N THR A 152 2.45 -6.96 15.41
CA THR A 152 3.67 -7.79 15.39
C THR A 152 4.58 -7.57 16.61
N GLY A 153 4.26 -6.58 17.47
CA GLY A 153 5.10 -6.21 18.61
C GLY A 153 6.33 -5.36 18.24
N ALA A 154 6.38 -4.83 17.01
CA ALA A 154 7.46 -3.96 16.56
C ALA A 154 7.31 -2.52 17.06
N TYR A 155 6.10 -2.11 17.44
CA TYR A 155 5.83 -0.78 17.94
C TYR A 155 6.61 -0.45 19.22
N ASP A 156 7.34 0.66 19.25
CA ASP A 156 8.04 1.15 20.44
C ASP A 156 7.52 2.55 20.83
N TYR A 157 6.73 2.60 21.90
CA TYR A 157 6.14 3.85 22.41
C TYR A 157 7.20 4.84 22.90
N ARG A 158 8.40 4.38 23.26
CA ARG A 158 9.50 5.25 23.72
C ARG A 158 10.14 5.99 22.56
N LEU A 159 10.16 5.39 21.37
CA LEU A 159 10.65 6.02 20.14
C LEU A 159 9.60 6.94 19.54
N THR A 160 8.33 6.52 19.50
CA THR A 160 7.25 7.33 18.93
C THR A 160 6.82 8.47 19.85
N GLY A 161 7.05 8.35 21.16
CA GLY A 161 6.50 9.26 22.17
C GLY A 161 4.97 9.12 22.35
N VAL A 162 4.35 8.14 21.71
CA VAL A 162 2.90 7.94 21.71
C VAL A 162 2.58 6.60 22.39
N PRO A 163 1.76 6.57 23.45
CA PRO A 163 1.37 5.32 24.09
C PRO A 163 0.70 4.36 23.11
N THR A 164 0.96 3.06 23.26
CA THR A 164 0.43 2.01 22.37
C THR A 164 -1.10 2.05 22.22
N VAL A 165 -1.82 2.36 23.30
CA VAL A 165 -3.29 2.50 23.28
C VAL A 165 -3.72 3.68 22.41
N VAL A 166 -3.08 4.84 22.57
CA VAL A 166 -3.36 6.04 21.77
C VAL A 166 -3.02 5.82 20.30
N ALA A 167 -1.92 5.11 20.00
CA ALA A 167 -1.57 4.75 18.63
C ALA A 167 -2.63 3.84 17.98
N ALA A 168 -3.14 2.86 18.72
CA ALA A 168 -4.23 2.00 18.25
C ALA A 168 -5.54 2.79 18.02
N GLU A 169 -5.88 3.71 18.91
CA GLU A 169 -7.05 4.59 18.76
C GLU A 169 -6.93 5.48 17.52
N LYS A 170 -5.77 6.11 17.30
CA LYS A 170 -5.51 6.91 16.08
C LYS A 170 -5.64 6.07 14.81
N ALA A 171 -5.09 4.85 14.81
CA ALA A 171 -5.22 3.93 13.69
C ALA A 171 -6.70 3.56 13.43
N ILE A 172 -7.47 3.23 14.48
CA ILE A 172 -8.90 2.90 14.37
C ILE A 172 -9.70 4.09 13.82
N LYS A 173 -9.45 5.31 14.29
CA LYS A 173 -10.13 6.52 13.80
C LYS A 173 -9.88 6.76 12.31
N LEU A 174 -8.64 6.59 11.86
CA LEU A 174 -8.28 6.70 10.44
C LEU A 174 -8.98 5.62 9.60
N LEU A 175 -8.91 4.35 10.00
CA LEU A 175 -9.57 3.25 9.28
C LEU A 175 -11.08 3.46 9.15
N SER A 176 -11.71 3.87 10.25
CA SER A 176 -13.14 4.12 10.32
C SER A 176 -13.53 5.28 9.40
N ALA A 177 -12.76 6.37 9.38
CA ALA A 177 -13.00 7.52 8.51
C ALA A 177 -12.81 7.17 7.02
N ILE A 178 -11.77 6.42 6.66
CA ILE A 178 -11.53 6.00 5.27
C ILE A 178 -12.71 5.17 4.75
N ALA A 179 -13.16 4.19 5.53
CA ALA A 179 -14.28 3.34 5.15
C ALA A 179 -15.58 4.14 5.09
N TYR A 180 -15.87 5.00 6.07
CA TYR A 180 -17.05 5.86 6.08
C TYR A 180 -17.16 6.75 4.83
N ASP A 181 -16.02 7.19 4.30
CA ASP A 181 -15.93 8.04 3.11
C ASP A 181 -16.15 7.31 1.80
N HIS A 182 -16.06 6.00 1.82
CA HIS A 182 -16.20 5.20 0.62
C HIS A 182 -17.65 5.24 0.09
N LYS A 183 -17.79 5.28 -1.24
CA LYS A 183 -19.10 5.34 -1.93
C LYS A 183 -20.08 4.25 -1.54
N ALA A 184 -19.56 3.06 -1.21
CA ALA A 184 -20.37 1.91 -0.81
C ALA A 184 -21.17 2.16 0.49
N ASN A 185 -20.75 3.14 1.29
CA ASN A 185 -21.41 3.48 2.55
C ASN A 185 -22.38 4.67 2.43
N GLN A 186 -22.43 5.33 1.26
CA GLN A 186 -23.41 6.37 0.89
C GLN A 186 -23.55 7.54 1.90
N LYS A 187 -22.54 7.76 2.76
CA LYS A 187 -22.55 8.84 3.76
C LYS A 187 -21.91 10.11 3.21
N ARG A 188 -20.58 10.09 2.99
CA ARG A 188 -19.85 11.19 2.36
C ARG A 188 -19.54 10.93 0.88
N ASN A 189 -19.48 9.67 0.44
CA ASN A 189 -19.30 9.28 -0.96
C ASN A 189 -18.12 10.01 -1.66
N VAL A 190 -16.98 10.06 -0.97
CA VAL A 190 -15.81 10.87 -1.35
C VAL A 190 -14.95 10.14 -2.37
N TRP A 191 -14.88 8.81 -2.28
CA TRP A 191 -14.00 7.98 -3.11
C TRP A 191 -14.57 6.58 -3.36
N GLY A 192 -14.00 5.87 -4.33
CA GLY A 192 -14.33 4.48 -4.62
C GLY A 192 -14.66 4.21 -6.09
N GLY A 193 -14.21 3.06 -6.58
CA GLY A 193 -14.35 2.57 -7.95
C GLY A 193 -13.65 3.38 -9.03
N ASP A 194 -12.62 4.15 -8.64
CA ASP A 194 -11.59 4.63 -9.55
C ASP A 194 -10.50 3.56 -9.75
N TRP A 195 -9.53 3.86 -10.62
CA TRP A 195 -8.49 2.92 -11.03
C TRP A 195 -7.50 2.54 -9.92
N GLN A 196 -7.37 3.34 -8.85
CA GLN A 196 -6.50 3.02 -7.70
C GLN A 196 -7.28 2.56 -6.47
N ALA A 197 -8.60 2.68 -6.46
CA ALA A 197 -9.43 2.40 -5.29
C ALA A 197 -9.16 1.02 -4.67
N ALA A 198 -8.87 0.01 -5.50
CA ALA A 198 -8.56 -1.34 -5.02
C ALA A 198 -7.33 -1.40 -4.10
N HIS A 199 -6.25 -0.70 -4.45
CA HIS A 199 -5.02 -0.67 -3.66
C HIS A 199 -5.24 -0.12 -2.26
N TRP A 200 -6.00 0.98 -2.18
CA TRP A 200 -6.22 1.68 -0.92
C TRP A 200 -7.31 0.99 -0.07
N ALA A 201 -8.27 0.33 -0.71
CA ALA A 201 -9.18 -0.59 -0.05
C ALA A 201 -8.42 -1.82 0.51
N TYR A 202 -7.37 -2.30 -0.18
CA TYR A 202 -6.51 -3.37 0.32
C TYR A 202 -5.78 -2.95 1.60
N TYR A 203 -5.03 -1.84 1.60
CA TYR A 203 -4.30 -1.41 2.80
C TYR A 203 -5.24 -1.13 3.98
N THR A 204 -6.37 -0.47 3.72
CA THR A 204 -7.38 -0.21 4.76
C THR A 204 -7.97 -1.52 5.27
N GLY A 205 -8.34 -2.44 4.37
CA GLY A 205 -8.93 -3.73 4.71
C GLY A 205 -7.99 -4.65 5.48
N TYR A 206 -6.71 -4.71 5.07
CA TYR A 206 -5.69 -5.49 5.76
C TYR A 206 -5.44 -4.95 7.16
N SER A 207 -5.25 -3.63 7.29
CA SER A 207 -5.07 -2.96 8.58
C SER A 207 -6.28 -3.14 9.51
N ALA A 208 -7.49 -3.06 8.96
CA ALA A 208 -8.72 -3.36 9.69
C ALA A 208 -8.77 -4.82 10.12
N TRP A 209 -8.34 -5.77 9.30
CA TRP A 209 -8.30 -7.19 9.65
C TRP A 209 -7.34 -7.45 10.82
N LEU A 210 -6.19 -6.76 10.84
CA LEU A 210 -5.23 -6.79 11.95
C LEU A 210 -5.83 -6.27 13.28
N LEU A 211 -6.66 -5.23 13.21
CA LEU A 211 -7.28 -4.56 14.36
C LEU A 211 -8.76 -4.89 14.55
N TRP A 212 -9.25 -5.97 13.91
CA TRP A 212 -10.68 -6.23 13.72
C TRP A 212 -11.50 -6.22 15.02
N GLU A 213 -10.92 -6.81 16.08
CA GLU A 213 -11.52 -6.92 17.41
C GLU A 213 -11.71 -5.59 18.14
N LYS A 214 -11.03 -4.52 17.69
CA LYS A 214 -11.11 -3.18 18.28
C LYS A 214 -12.05 -2.24 17.54
N LEU A 215 -12.54 -2.64 16.36
CA LEU A 215 -13.47 -1.86 15.55
C LEU A 215 -14.91 -2.03 16.07
N GLU A 216 -15.66 -0.94 16.09
CA GLU A 216 -17.09 -0.99 16.36
C GLU A 216 -17.83 -1.73 15.22
N ILE A 217 -18.99 -2.33 15.54
CA ILE A 217 -19.76 -3.11 14.56
C ILE A 217 -20.16 -2.27 13.32
N ARG A 218 -20.43 -0.98 13.52
CA ARG A 218 -20.74 -0.03 12.45
C ARG A 218 -19.55 0.10 11.48
N ASP A 219 -18.35 0.27 12.02
CA ASP A 219 -17.14 0.47 11.22
C ASP A 219 -16.71 -0.83 10.55
N GLN A 220 -16.85 -1.97 11.23
CA GLN A 220 -16.70 -3.30 10.62
C GLN A 220 -17.63 -3.48 9.41
N ASN A 221 -18.88 -3.03 9.50
CA ASN A 221 -19.81 -3.09 8.38
C ASN A 221 -19.40 -2.15 7.24
N ASN A 222 -18.95 -0.93 7.53
CA ASN A 222 -18.46 0.02 6.52
C ASN A 222 -17.25 -0.56 5.74
N ILE A 223 -16.33 -1.20 6.46
CA ILE A 223 -15.12 -1.81 5.88
C ILE A 223 -15.49 -3.01 5.00
N LYS A 224 -16.39 -3.89 5.46
CA LYS A 224 -16.88 -5.00 4.63
C LYS A 224 -17.51 -4.50 3.33
N ARG A 225 -18.39 -3.50 3.38
CA ARG A 225 -19.03 -2.95 2.17
C ARG A 225 -18.02 -2.34 1.20
N MET A 226 -17.03 -1.62 1.71
CA MET A 226 -15.94 -1.08 0.90
C MET A 226 -15.17 -2.19 0.17
N ILE A 227 -14.70 -3.22 0.89
CA ILE A 227 -13.96 -4.34 0.30
C ILE A 227 -14.81 -5.08 -0.73
N ILE A 228 -16.06 -5.42 -0.39
CA ILE A 228 -16.97 -6.14 -1.29
C ILE A 228 -17.25 -5.33 -2.55
N SER A 229 -17.56 -4.04 -2.42
CA SER A 229 -17.84 -3.15 -3.54
C SER A 229 -16.68 -3.08 -4.52
N GLU A 230 -15.45 -2.90 -4.02
CA GLU A 230 -14.27 -2.78 -4.88
C GLU A 230 -13.84 -4.14 -5.46
N ALA A 231 -13.97 -5.24 -4.72
CA ALA A 231 -13.67 -6.58 -5.22
C ALA A 231 -14.67 -7.04 -6.30
N ASP A 232 -15.97 -6.82 -6.10
CA ASP A 232 -17.02 -7.17 -7.07
C ASP A 232 -16.91 -6.36 -8.37
N ARG A 233 -16.44 -5.11 -8.29
CA ARG A 233 -16.17 -4.28 -9.47
C ARG A 233 -15.14 -4.94 -10.38
N LEU A 234 -14.09 -5.52 -9.81
CA LEU A 234 -12.98 -6.14 -10.55
C LEU A 234 -13.33 -7.49 -11.19
N LEU A 235 -14.45 -8.12 -10.81
CA LEU A 235 -14.95 -9.33 -11.48
C LEU A 235 -15.46 -9.05 -12.91
N LYS A 236 -15.67 -7.78 -13.25
CA LYS A 236 -16.20 -7.34 -14.55
C LYS A 236 -15.14 -6.72 -15.46
N ILE A 237 -13.87 -6.75 -15.03
CA ILE A 237 -12.76 -6.06 -15.69
C ILE A 237 -11.66 -7.08 -15.91
N ASP A 238 -11.22 -7.22 -17.16
CA ASP A 238 -10.07 -8.05 -17.49
C ASP A 238 -8.76 -7.33 -17.12
N PRO A 239 -7.70 -8.08 -16.76
CA PRO A 239 -6.37 -7.51 -16.55
C PRO A 239 -5.88 -6.78 -17.82
N PRO A 240 -5.45 -5.51 -17.72
CA PRO A 240 -4.86 -4.80 -18.86
C PRO A 240 -3.46 -5.32 -19.21
N TYR A 241 -3.10 -5.13 -20.48
CA TYR A 241 -1.81 -5.47 -21.04
C TYR A 241 -1.19 -4.26 -21.77
N CYS A 242 0.11 -4.02 -21.59
CA CYS A 242 0.83 -2.97 -22.31
C CYS A 242 1.06 -3.35 -23.77
N LYS A 243 1.19 -4.66 -24.06
CA LYS A 243 1.37 -5.23 -25.40
C LYS A 243 0.49 -6.48 -25.59
N ASP A 244 -0.02 -6.68 -26.80
CA ASP A 244 -0.82 -7.87 -27.14
C ASP A 244 0.04 -9.11 -27.45
N LYS A 245 -0.61 -10.23 -27.80
CA LYS A 245 0.05 -11.51 -28.13
C LYS A 245 1.04 -11.43 -29.30
N THR A 246 0.92 -10.44 -30.17
CA THR A 246 1.81 -10.24 -31.32
C THR A 246 2.98 -9.30 -31.00
N GLY A 247 3.00 -8.73 -29.79
CA GLY A 247 3.96 -7.72 -29.38
C GLY A 247 3.58 -6.30 -29.81
N LYS A 248 2.39 -6.09 -30.38
CA LYS A 248 1.89 -4.75 -30.69
C LYS A 248 1.63 -4.00 -29.40
N VAL A 249 2.21 -2.80 -29.31
CA VAL A 249 2.01 -1.87 -28.18
C VAL A 249 0.55 -1.39 -28.15
N LEU A 250 -0.12 -1.63 -27.02
CA LEU A 250 -1.47 -1.18 -26.72
C LEU A 250 -1.45 0.10 -25.90
N ILE A 251 -0.57 0.16 -24.90
CA ILE A 251 -0.43 1.28 -23.97
C ILE A 251 1.08 1.62 -23.87
N PRO A 252 1.58 2.54 -24.71
CA PRO A 252 3.00 2.83 -24.77
C PRO A 252 3.56 3.29 -23.43
N GLY A 253 4.65 2.68 -22.97
CA GLY A 253 5.37 3.11 -21.77
C GLY A 253 4.63 2.91 -20.46
N ASP A 254 3.54 2.12 -20.43
CA ASP A 254 2.73 1.88 -19.25
C ASP A 254 2.58 0.37 -19.08
N SER A 255 3.45 -0.20 -18.23
CA SER A 255 3.59 -1.64 -18.06
C SER A 255 2.36 -2.32 -17.49
N LYS A 256 1.44 -1.58 -16.86
CA LYS A 256 0.31 -2.15 -16.10
C LYS A 256 0.68 -3.12 -14.98
N ILE A 257 1.96 -3.24 -14.62
CA ILE A 257 2.40 -4.15 -13.55
C ILE A 257 1.83 -3.71 -12.19
N GLU A 258 1.85 -2.41 -11.90
CA GLU A 258 1.40 -1.89 -10.60
C GLU A 258 -0.11 -2.01 -10.46
N GLU A 259 -0.90 -1.63 -11.46
CA GLU A 259 -2.35 -1.67 -11.37
C GLU A 259 -2.87 -3.11 -11.34
N ASN A 260 -2.22 -4.01 -12.08
CA ASN A 260 -2.52 -5.43 -11.99
C ASN A 260 -2.23 -5.97 -10.58
N ALA A 261 -1.09 -5.62 -9.99
CA ALA A 261 -0.75 -5.99 -8.63
C ALA A 261 -1.79 -5.43 -7.64
N TRP A 262 -2.07 -4.13 -7.66
CA TRP A 262 -3.03 -3.44 -6.80
C TRP A 262 -4.43 -4.07 -6.82
N ASN A 263 -4.91 -4.43 -8.01
CA ASN A 263 -6.21 -5.08 -8.17
C ASN A 263 -6.19 -6.50 -7.61
N ALA A 264 -5.10 -7.26 -7.82
CA ALA A 264 -4.95 -8.58 -7.23
C ALA A 264 -4.96 -8.54 -5.70
N GLU A 265 -4.33 -7.54 -5.09
CA GLU A 265 -4.20 -7.45 -3.63
C GLU A 265 -5.54 -7.43 -2.91
N LEU A 266 -6.44 -6.57 -3.38
CA LEU A 266 -7.78 -6.50 -2.82
C LEU A 266 -8.54 -7.82 -3.02
N LEU A 267 -8.44 -8.42 -4.21
CA LEU A 267 -9.17 -9.63 -4.55
C LEU A 267 -8.76 -10.82 -3.69
N TYR A 268 -7.45 -11.06 -3.54
CA TYR A 268 -7.01 -12.15 -2.68
C TYR A 268 -7.33 -11.86 -1.20
N LEU A 269 -7.25 -10.60 -0.75
CA LEU A 269 -7.62 -10.22 0.62
C LEU A 269 -9.10 -10.51 0.87
N ALA A 270 -9.98 -10.04 -0.01
CA ALA A 270 -11.42 -10.27 0.09
C ALA A 270 -11.75 -11.77 0.13
N SER A 271 -11.09 -12.57 -0.72
CA SER A 271 -11.29 -14.03 -0.76
C SER A 271 -10.93 -14.72 0.56
N VAL A 272 -9.82 -14.29 1.19
CA VAL A 272 -9.30 -14.87 2.44
C VAL A 272 -10.07 -14.40 3.66
N MET A 273 -10.41 -13.10 3.68
CA MET A 273 -11.04 -12.44 4.81
C MET A 273 -12.53 -12.84 4.91
N MET A 274 -13.19 -13.07 3.78
CA MET A 274 -14.62 -13.44 3.69
C MET A 274 -14.83 -14.73 2.87
N PRO A 275 -14.34 -15.89 3.35
CA PRO A 275 -14.32 -17.14 2.57
C PRO A 275 -15.71 -17.73 2.32
N THR A 276 -16.73 -17.32 3.08
CA THR A 276 -18.12 -17.77 2.91
C THR A 276 -18.94 -16.84 2.01
N HIS A 277 -18.35 -15.77 1.47
CA HIS A 277 -19.05 -14.91 0.51
C HIS A 277 -19.23 -15.65 -0.82
N ALA A 278 -20.37 -15.47 -1.48
CA ALA A 278 -20.69 -16.16 -2.74
C ALA A 278 -19.62 -15.92 -3.84
N ASN A 279 -19.04 -14.73 -3.87
CA ASN A 279 -17.99 -14.37 -4.83
C ASN A 279 -16.56 -14.71 -4.35
N SER A 280 -16.37 -15.28 -3.16
CA SER A 280 -15.03 -15.52 -2.60
C SER A 280 -14.12 -16.28 -3.57
N ARG A 281 -14.65 -17.34 -4.19
CA ARG A 281 -13.90 -18.12 -5.18
C ARG A 281 -13.60 -17.34 -6.45
N LEU A 282 -14.56 -16.56 -6.94
CA LEU A 282 -14.39 -15.69 -8.11
C LEU A 282 -13.32 -14.63 -7.87
N TRP A 283 -13.30 -14.01 -6.68
CA TRP A 283 -12.25 -13.05 -6.32
C TRP A 283 -10.88 -13.73 -6.29
N TYR A 284 -10.78 -14.93 -5.71
CA TYR A 284 -9.54 -15.69 -5.72
C TYR A 284 -9.07 -15.98 -7.15
N ASP A 285 -9.90 -16.57 -8.00
CA ASP A 285 -9.52 -16.93 -9.37
C ASP A 285 -9.15 -15.68 -10.20
N GLN A 286 -9.87 -14.56 -10.03
CA GLN A 286 -9.54 -13.30 -10.69
C GLN A 286 -8.25 -12.68 -10.15
N SER A 287 -7.92 -12.84 -8.86
CA SER A 287 -6.63 -12.41 -8.31
C SER A 287 -5.46 -13.13 -8.99
N LEU A 288 -5.60 -14.42 -9.30
CA LEU A 288 -4.58 -15.18 -10.03
C LEU A 288 -4.41 -14.63 -11.45
N ASN A 289 -5.52 -14.28 -12.11
CA ASN A 289 -5.51 -13.69 -13.44
C ASN A 289 -4.73 -12.37 -13.46
N TYR A 290 -5.01 -11.48 -12.51
CA TYR A 290 -4.29 -10.22 -12.35
C TYR A 290 -2.80 -10.41 -12.03
N ILE A 291 -2.46 -11.31 -11.09
CA ILE A 291 -1.05 -11.59 -10.73
C ILE A 291 -0.27 -12.07 -11.96
N ILE A 292 -0.78 -13.12 -12.63
CA ILE A 292 -0.10 -13.73 -13.77
C ILE A 292 0.03 -12.75 -14.93
N SER A 293 -1.02 -11.97 -15.21
CA SER A 293 -1.00 -10.95 -16.26
C SER A 293 0.00 -9.83 -15.94
N GLY A 294 0.05 -9.34 -14.70
CA GLY A 294 0.91 -8.22 -14.30
C GLY A 294 2.40 -8.49 -14.50
N VAL A 295 2.85 -9.72 -14.25
CA VAL A 295 4.26 -10.12 -14.30
C VAL A 295 4.60 -10.99 -15.51
N SER A 296 3.74 -10.99 -16.53
CA SER A 296 3.92 -11.82 -17.73
C SER A 296 4.96 -11.24 -18.69
N LEU A 297 5.75 -12.14 -19.29
CA LEU A 297 6.76 -11.85 -20.31
C LEU A 297 6.35 -12.38 -21.70
N PRO A 298 6.98 -11.92 -22.80
CA PRO A 298 6.77 -12.47 -24.14
C PRO A 298 6.89 -14.00 -24.20
N SER A 299 7.88 -14.59 -23.52
CA SER A 299 8.08 -16.05 -23.54
C SER A 299 6.93 -16.83 -22.89
N ASP A 300 6.12 -16.18 -22.03
CA ASP A 300 5.01 -16.83 -21.36
C ASP A 300 3.80 -17.09 -22.28
N LEU A 301 3.74 -16.41 -23.43
CA LEU A 301 2.72 -16.63 -24.45
C LEU A 301 2.81 -18.03 -25.08
N GLU A 302 3.97 -18.68 -25.01
CA GLU A 302 4.19 -20.05 -25.49
C GLU A 302 4.44 -21.05 -24.34
N ASN A 303 4.32 -20.60 -23.09
CA ASN A 303 4.65 -21.40 -21.91
C ASN A 303 3.56 -22.44 -21.61
N ASN A 304 3.92 -23.72 -21.83
CA ASN A 304 3.05 -24.88 -21.61
C ASN A 304 3.07 -25.43 -20.18
N ASN A 305 3.87 -24.85 -19.28
CA ASN A 305 3.90 -25.31 -17.90
C ASN A 305 2.54 -25.08 -17.22
N MET A 306 2.12 -26.05 -16.43
CA MET A 306 0.83 -26.00 -15.74
C MET A 306 0.90 -25.11 -14.50
N LEU A 307 0.05 -24.08 -14.45
CA LEU A 307 -0.12 -23.20 -13.30
C LEU A 307 -1.60 -23.16 -12.94
N HIS A 308 -1.94 -23.59 -11.72
CA HIS A 308 -3.33 -23.66 -11.22
C HIS A 308 -4.29 -24.39 -12.18
N GLY A 309 -3.86 -25.53 -12.74
CA GLY A 309 -4.71 -26.42 -13.54
C GLY A 309 -4.87 -26.04 -15.01
N ARG A 310 -4.23 -24.97 -15.50
CA ARG A 310 -4.17 -24.65 -16.93
C ARG A 310 -2.76 -24.19 -17.36
N PRO A 311 -2.36 -24.38 -18.64
CA PRO A 311 -1.06 -23.92 -19.13
C PRO A 311 -0.90 -22.41 -18.97
N VAL A 312 0.29 -21.90 -18.65
CA VAL A 312 0.57 -20.46 -18.49
C VAL A 312 0.04 -19.63 -19.68
N ARG A 313 0.32 -20.05 -20.92
CA ARG A 313 -0.18 -19.38 -22.14
C ARG A 313 -1.70 -19.19 -22.20
N SER A 314 -2.48 -20.03 -21.52
CA SER A 314 -3.95 -19.95 -21.50
C SER A 314 -4.50 -18.93 -20.52
N TRP A 315 -3.65 -18.37 -19.65
CA TRP A 315 -3.98 -17.22 -18.82
C TRP A 315 -3.85 -15.90 -19.58
N LEU A 316 -3.03 -15.86 -20.64
CA LEU A 316 -2.47 -14.62 -21.15
C LEU A 316 -3.14 -14.13 -22.44
N ASN A 317 -3.37 -12.81 -22.49
CA ASN A 317 -3.81 -12.08 -23.68
C ASN A 317 -2.78 -11.05 -24.19
N GLY A 318 -1.61 -11.03 -23.58
CA GLY A 318 -0.53 -10.11 -23.88
C GLY A 318 0.58 -10.27 -22.84
N TYR A 319 1.45 -9.27 -22.74
CA TYR A 319 2.46 -9.20 -21.69
C TYR A 319 2.68 -7.77 -21.18
N ASN A 320 3.31 -7.67 -20.02
CA ASN A 320 3.48 -6.42 -19.26
C ASN A 320 4.94 -6.13 -18.87
N VAL A 321 5.81 -7.14 -18.96
CA VAL A 321 7.23 -7.06 -18.62
C VAL A 321 8.06 -7.47 -19.83
N GLU A 322 9.14 -6.74 -20.12
CA GLU A 322 10.07 -7.07 -21.22
C GLU A 322 11.03 -8.18 -20.78
N GLU A 323 11.51 -8.99 -21.72
CA GLU A 323 12.61 -9.93 -21.43
C GLU A 323 13.91 -9.17 -21.06
N PRO A 324 14.70 -9.64 -20.06
CA PRO A 324 14.52 -10.85 -19.25
C PRO A 324 13.74 -10.65 -17.93
N GLY A 325 13.00 -9.55 -17.78
CA GLY A 325 12.33 -9.13 -16.54
C GLY A 325 12.30 -7.61 -16.35
N VAL A 326 12.62 -6.83 -17.37
CA VAL A 326 12.76 -5.37 -17.30
C VAL A 326 11.38 -4.72 -17.39
N VAL A 327 11.09 -3.81 -16.47
CA VAL A 327 9.85 -3.04 -16.49
C VAL A 327 10.07 -1.70 -17.18
N VAL A 328 9.27 -1.46 -18.22
CA VAL A 328 9.18 -0.14 -18.87
C VAL A 328 7.92 0.54 -18.39
N ASN A 329 8.08 1.62 -17.63
CA ASN A 329 6.98 2.42 -17.10
C ASN A 329 7.28 3.91 -17.22
N HIS A 330 6.26 4.73 -17.37
CA HIS A 330 6.38 6.15 -17.72
C HIS A 330 7.32 6.41 -18.91
N HIS A 331 7.23 5.54 -19.92
CA HIS A 331 8.05 5.57 -21.13
C HIS A 331 9.57 5.40 -20.92
N ILE A 332 9.99 4.92 -19.76
CA ILE A 332 11.39 4.67 -19.44
C ILE A 332 11.59 3.26 -18.85
N VAL A 333 12.78 2.69 -19.04
CA VAL A 333 13.26 1.57 -18.22
C VAL A 333 13.32 2.03 -16.77
N HIS A 334 12.48 1.45 -15.94
CA HIS A 334 12.16 2.03 -14.64
C HIS A 334 12.49 1.09 -13.47
N PRO A 335 13.71 1.14 -12.91
CA PRO A 335 14.14 0.31 -11.78
C PRO A 335 13.19 0.33 -10.59
N LEU A 336 12.61 1.50 -10.29
CA LEU A 336 11.61 1.61 -9.23
C LEU A 336 10.39 0.70 -9.49
N TYR A 337 9.87 0.64 -10.71
CA TYR A 337 8.71 -0.20 -11.05
C TYR A 337 9.04 -1.68 -11.13
N ASN A 338 10.31 -2.03 -11.41
CA ASN A 338 10.81 -3.38 -11.14
C ASN A 338 10.66 -3.75 -9.64
N ALA A 339 10.90 -2.80 -8.73
CA ALA A 339 10.84 -3.02 -7.28
C ALA A 339 9.46 -2.73 -6.62
N LEU A 340 8.53 -2.06 -7.31
CA LEU A 340 7.22 -1.65 -6.77
C LEU A 340 6.12 -2.70 -6.88
N SER A 341 6.42 -3.90 -7.39
CA SER A 341 5.40 -4.93 -7.54
C SER A 341 4.85 -5.39 -6.19
N SER A 342 3.62 -4.98 -5.87
CA SER A 342 2.93 -5.37 -4.64
C SER A 342 2.43 -6.82 -4.64
N VAL A 343 2.71 -7.58 -5.71
CA VAL A 343 2.53 -9.05 -5.75
C VAL A 343 3.26 -9.74 -4.58
N VAL A 344 4.37 -9.16 -4.12
CA VAL A 344 5.14 -9.65 -2.95
C VAL A 344 4.34 -9.66 -1.64
N ASN A 345 3.17 -9.01 -1.59
CA ASN A 345 2.31 -9.00 -0.40
C ASN A 345 1.36 -10.20 -0.30
N ALA A 346 1.21 -11.02 -1.35
CA ALA A 346 0.32 -12.18 -1.27
C ALA A 346 0.69 -13.15 -0.12
N PRO A 347 1.97 -13.52 0.10
CA PRO A 347 2.34 -14.40 1.20
C PRO A 347 1.93 -13.90 2.59
N ILE A 348 2.04 -12.58 2.88
CA ILE A 348 1.66 -12.03 4.19
C ILE A 348 0.14 -12.08 4.44
N VAL A 349 -0.68 -12.21 3.40
CA VAL A 349 -2.14 -12.35 3.53
C VAL A 349 -2.54 -13.81 3.71
N PHE A 350 -2.08 -14.69 2.84
CA PHE A 350 -2.42 -16.11 2.90
C PHE A 350 -1.86 -16.78 4.18
N SER A 351 -0.62 -16.48 4.56
CA SER A 351 0.01 -17.05 5.75
C SER A 351 -0.71 -16.59 7.04
N LEU A 352 -1.16 -15.34 7.07
CA LEU A 352 -1.96 -14.80 8.20
C LEU A 352 -3.32 -15.49 8.33
N ALA A 353 -3.91 -15.92 7.20
CA ALA A 353 -5.11 -16.75 7.15
C ALA A 353 -4.87 -18.24 7.48
N GLY A 354 -3.61 -18.65 7.69
CA GLY A 354 -3.24 -20.06 7.80
C GLY A 354 -3.46 -20.85 6.51
N LYS A 355 -3.42 -20.19 5.35
CA LYS A 355 -3.58 -20.79 4.02
C LYS A 355 -2.23 -20.84 3.29
N ASN A 356 -2.12 -21.78 2.36
CA ASN A 356 -1.02 -21.78 1.40
C ASN A 356 -1.19 -20.60 0.43
N THR A 357 -0.06 -20.03 0.03
CA THR A 357 -0.02 -18.97 -0.99
C THR A 357 -0.16 -19.61 -2.38
N PRO A 358 -0.93 -19.02 -3.30
CA PRO A 358 -0.99 -19.52 -4.66
C PRO A 358 0.37 -19.47 -5.35
N LYS A 359 0.74 -20.52 -6.09
CA LYS A 359 1.97 -20.52 -6.92
C LYS A 359 2.11 -19.31 -7.86
N ALA A 360 1.00 -18.71 -8.28
CA ALA A 360 0.98 -17.50 -9.09
C ALA A 360 1.73 -16.34 -8.43
N ALA A 361 1.71 -16.23 -7.10
CA ALA A 361 2.40 -15.16 -6.38
C ALA A 361 3.94 -15.23 -6.46
N ALA A 362 4.51 -16.35 -6.90
CA ALA A 362 5.94 -16.49 -7.19
C ALA A 362 6.26 -16.43 -8.68
N PHE A 363 5.25 -16.37 -9.55
CA PHE A 363 5.42 -16.44 -10.99
C PHE A 363 6.23 -15.24 -11.48
N ASN A 364 7.36 -15.49 -12.18
CA ASN A 364 8.31 -14.51 -12.72
C ASN A 364 8.90 -13.48 -11.73
N MET A 365 8.65 -13.62 -10.43
CA MET A 365 9.27 -12.74 -9.43
C MET A 365 10.80 -12.90 -9.43
N ASP A 366 11.29 -14.10 -9.69
CA ASP A 366 12.72 -14.37 -9.87
C ASP A 366 13.29 -13.62 -11.10
N LYS A 367 12.57 -13.62 -12.23
CA LYS A 367 12.99 -12.89 -13.44
C LYS A 367 13.04 -11.39 -13.23
N ILE A 368 11.98 -10.81 -12.66
CA ILE A 368 11.89 -9.38 -12.36
C ILE A 368 13.01 -8.97 -11.39
N TYR A 369 13.20 -9.73 -10.32
CA TYR A 369 14.23 -9.45 -9.33
C TYR A 369 15.64 -9.57 -9.93
N ASN A 370 15.93 -10.67 -10.63
CA ASN A 370 17.24 -10.87 -11.24
C ASN A 370 17.56 -9.78 -12.26
N SER A 371 16.55 -9.22 -12.95
CA SER A 371 16.80 -8.13 -13.91
C SER A 371 17.39 -6.86 -13.28
N LEU A 372 17.07 -6.56 -12.01
CA LEU A 372 17.69 -5.45 -11.25
C LEU A 372 19.20 -5.67 -11.08
N ILE A 373 19.59 -6.93 -10.90
CA ILE A 373 20.95 -7.34 -10.50
C ILE A 373 21.82 -7.65 -11.72
N THR A 374 21.25 -8.26 -12.76
CA THR A 374 22.04 -8.89 -13.83
C THR A 374 21.91 -8.22 -15.19
N THR A 375 20.84 -7.47 -15.44
CA THR A 375 20.64 -6.83 -16.76
C THR A 375 21.59 -5.67 -16.93
N LYS A 376 22.50 -5.77 -17.91
CA LYS A 376 23.47 -4.72 -18.24
C LYS A 376 22.90 -3.79 -19.31
N PHE A 377 22.96 -2.50 -19.04
CA PHE A 377 22.62 -1.43 -19.96
C PHE A 377 23.91 -0.78 -20.45
N ASP A 378 24.15 -0.76 -21.76
CA ASP A 378 25.34 -0.15 -22.33
C ASP A 378 25.26 1.39 -22.32
N SER A 379 26.41 2.05 -22.20
CA SER A 379 26.48 3.51 -22.16
C SER A 379 26.38 4.19 -23.53
N VAL A 380 26.18 3.42 -24.61
CA VAL A 380 25.98 3.97 -25.97
C VAL A 380 24.50 4.33 -26.15
N LYS A 381 23.60 3.45 -25.70
CA LYS A 381 22.15 3.63 -25.75
C LYS A 381 21.60 4.28 -24.47
N TYR A 382 22.18 3.98 -23.32
CA TYR A 382 21.69 4.41 -22.01
C TYR A 382 22.63 5.42 -21.35
N GLN A 383 22.18 6.04 -20.25
CA GLN A 383 22.96 7.07 -19.53
C GLN A 383 24.32 6.54 -19.07
N LYS A 384 25.36 7.38 -19.10
CA LYS A 384 26.66 7.01 -18.51
C LYS A 384 26.49 6.80 -16.99
N PRO A 385 27.20 5.83 -16.37
CA PRO A 385 28.26 5.01 -16.96
C PRO A 385 27.80 3.71 -17.65
N GLY A 386 26.50 3.44 -17.75
CA GLY A 386 26.00 2.10 -18.04
C GLY A 386 26.18 1.14 -16.85
N GLY A 387 25.84 -0.14 -17.04
CA GLY A 387 25.92 -1.17 -16.01
C GLY A 387 24.57 -1.75 -15.64
N THR A 388 24.50 -2.39 -14.47
CA THR A 388 23.29 -2.99 -13.89
C THR A 388 22.53 -1.97 -13.05
N MET A 389 21.22 -2.15 -12.84
CA MET A 389 20.44 -1.21 -12.02
C MET A 389 20.94 -1.20 -10.58
N TYR A 390 21.19 -2.38 -10.02
CA TYR A 390 21.89 -2.50 -8.74
C TYR A 390 23.40 -2.44 -8.96
N ILE A 391 24.07 -1.56 -8.21
CA ILE A 391 25.51 -1.33 -8.31
C ILE A 391 26.19 -2.02 -7.12
N PRO A 392 27.04 -3.05 -7.34
CA PRO A 392 27.67 -3.78 -6.24
C PRO A 392 28.35 -2.87 -5.21
N GLY A 393 27.88 -2.99 -3.96
CA GLY A 393 28.47 -2.29 -2.80
C GLY A 393 27.87 -0.90 -2.55
N GLN A 394 26.84 -0.53 -3.30
CA GLN A 394 26.20 0.78 -3.20
C GLN A 394 24.69 0.61 -2.99
N ALA A 395 24.11 1.52 -2.20
CA ALA A 395 22.65 1.64 -2.12
C ALA A 395 22.07 2.40 -3.31
N GLN A 396 22.89 3.21 -3.99
CA GLN A 396 22.49 3.96 -5.17
C GLN A 396 22.07 3.00 -6.29
N VAL A 397 20.91 3.31 -6.88
CA VAL A 397 20.38 2.58 -8.02
C VAL A 397 20.72 3.35 -9.29
N TYR A 398 21.26 2.64 -10.27
CA TYR A 398 21.47 3.18 -11.60
C TYR A 398 20.15 3.17 -12.39
N TYR A 399 19.80 4.32 -12.96
CA TYR A 399 18.59 4.53 -13.74
C TYR A 399 18.96 4.70 -15.23
N PRO A 400 18.81 3.66 -16.07
CA PRO A 400 19.34 3.68 -17.44
C PRO A 400 18.82 4.80 -18.32
N GLU A 401 17.56 5.21 -18.12
CA GLU A 401 16.89 6.27 -18.88
C GLU A 401 16.47 7.44 -17.98
N GLY A 402 16.98 7.50 -16.75
CA GLY A 402 16.65 8.53 -15.77
C GLY A 402 15.49 8.13 -14.84
N SER A 403 15.01 9.10 -14.07
CA SER A 403 13.90 8.94 -13.13
C SER A 403 13.05 10.20 -13.12
N ASP A 404 11.74 10.03 -13.07
CA ASP A 404 10.73 11.08 -12.95
C ASP A 404 10.19 11.25 -11.52
N TRP A 405 10.49 10.32 -10.61
CA TRP A 405 10.09 10.38 -9.18
C TRP A 405 11.18 10.90 -8.24
N GLY A 406 12.45 10.77 -8.62
CA GLY A 406 13.60 10.99 -7.74
C GLY A 406 14.45 9.72 -7.64
N LYS A 407 15.72 9.88 -7.27
CA LYS A 407 16.73 8.80 -7.31
C LYS A 407 17.04 8.18 -5.96
N GLU A 408 16.46 8.68 -4.87
CA GLU A 408 16.76 8.25 -3.51
C GLU A 408 15.56 7.56 -2.82
N ILE A 409 14.81 6.76 -3.59
CA ILE A 409 13.62 6.03 -3.13
C ILE A 409 13.99 4.59 -2.76
N TYR A 410 14.81 4.44 -1.71
CA TYR A 410 15.43 3.16 -1.34
C TYR A 410 14.44 2.13 -0.74
N ASP A 411 13.37 2.61 -0.11
CA ASP A 411 12.33 1.81 0.55
C ASP A 411 11.61 0.81 -0.36
N SER A 412 11.44 1.14 -1.63
CA SER A 412 10.87 0.20 -2.62
C SER A 412 11.76 -1.02 -2.80
N PHE A 413 13.07 -0.78 -2.88
CA PHE A 413 14.07 -1.81 -3.05
C PHE A 413 14.23 -2.64 -1.77
N VAL A 414 14.21 -2.02 -0.58
CA VAL A 414 14.16 -2.74 0.70
C VAL A 414 13.03 -3.78 0.72
N ASN A 415 11.82 -3.40 0.33
CA ASN A 415 10.68 -4.31 0.32
C ASN A 415 10.88 -5.48 -0.66
N MET A 416 11.34 -5.19 -1.88
CA MET A 416 11.62 -6.21 -2.89
C MET A 416 12.77 -7.15 -2.48
N ASP A 417 13.86 -6.62 -1.95
CA ASP A 417 15.04 -7.38 -1.55
C ASP A 417 14.75 -8.31 -0.36
N ILE A 418 14.00 -7.81 0.62
CA ILE A 418 13.53 -8.63 1.74
C ILE A 418 12.56 -9.70 1.24
N ALA A 419 11.64 -9.38 0.33
CA ALA A 419 10.77 -10.39 -0.26
C ALA A 419 11.58 -11.46 -1.02
N ALA A 420 12.59 -11.06 -1.79
CA ALA A 420 13.46 -11.98 -2.52
C ALA A 420 14.18 -12.94 -1.58
N TRP A 421 14.82 -12.39 -0.53
CA TRP A 421 15.53 -13.17 0.47
C TRP A 421 14.60 -14.11 1.25
N MET A 422 13.48 -13.58 1.73
CA MET A 422 12.60 -14.31 2.66
C MET A 422 11.72 -15.34 1.94
N TYR A 423 11.38 -15.11 0.66
CA TYR A 423 10.59 -16.05 -0.15
C TYR A 423 11.44 -16.94 -1.05
N GLY A 424 12.74 -16.67 -1.18
CA GLY A 424 13.71 -17.51 -1.89
C GLY A 424 13.56 -17.47 -3.42
N PHE A 425 13.26 -16.31 -3.99
CA PHE A 425 13.25 -16.12 -5.45
C PHE A 425 14.50 -15.39 -5.98
N ASP A 426 15.45 -15.07 -5.10
CA ASP A 426 16.82 -14.70 -5.48
C ASP A 426 17.67 -15.96 -5.78
N LYS A 427 18.63 -15.82 -6.71
CA LYS A 427 19.50 -16.93 -7.13
C LYS A 427 21.00 -16.64 -6.97
N GLY A 428 21.36 -15.48 -6.41
CA GLY A 428 22.77 -15.11 -6.25
C GLY A 428 23.34 -15.65 -4.95
N ASP A 429 24.54 -16.25 -4.97
CA ASP A 429 25.22 -16.66 -3.73
C ASP A 429 25.89 -15.47 -3.02
N GLN A 430 26.52 -14.57 -3.79
CA GLN A 430 27.26 -13.40 -3.26
C GLN A 430 26.39 -12.13 -3.13
N TYR A 431 25.49 -11.89 -4.09
CA TYR A 431 24.65 -10.70 -4.18
C TYR A 431 23.17 -11.08 -4.06
N ASN A 432 22.82 -11.74 -2.96
CA ASN A 432 21.46 -12.17 -2.64
C ASN A 432 20.59 -11.02 -2.09
N GLY A 433 19.31 -11.28 -1.86
CA GLY A 433 18.36 -10.32 -1.32
C GLY A 433 18.77 -9.79 0.05
N LYS A 434 19.39 -10.61 0.91
CA LYS A 434 19.89 -10.14 2.22
C LYS A 434 20.95 -9.06 2.05
N TYR A 435 21.88 -9.26 1.11
CA TYR A 435 22.93 -8.31 0.81
C TYR A 435 22.37 -6.95 0.34
N TRP A 436 21.46 -6.95 -0.64
CA TRP A 436 20.87 -5.72 -1.18
C TRP A 436 19.94 -5.04 -0.17
N ALA A 437 19.14 -5.82 0.56
CA ALA A 437 18.27 -5.31 1.60
C ALA A 437 19.05 -4.53 2.65
N GLN A 438 20.22 -5.02 3.07
CA GLN A 438 21.07 -4.33 4.04
C GLN A 438 21.52 -2.95 3.51
N LEU A 439 22.03 -2.89 2.28
CA LEU A 439 22.51 -1.64 1.68
C LEU A 439 21.39 -0.60 1.55
N HIS A 440 20.24 -0.98 1.00
CA HIS A 440 19.12 -0.06 0.83
C HIS A 440 18.50 0.34 2.17
N LEU A 441 18.43 -0.57 3.15
CA LEU A 441 17.87 -0.26 4.46
C LEU A 441 18.77 0.69 5.25
N ASP A 442 20.09 0.54 5.17
CA ASP A 442 21.03 1.47 5.78
C ASP A 442 20.88 2.88 5.17
N ALA A 443 20.62 2.97 3.86
CA ALA A 443 20.31 4.25 3.21
C ALA A 443 18.99 4.86 3.70
N VAL A 444 17.92 4.05 3.87
CA VAL A 444 16.64 4.51 4.47
C VAL A 444 16.86 5.03 5.90
N VAL A 445 17.57 4.27 6.75
CA VAL A 445 17.83 4.67 8.14
C VAL A 445 18.68 5.95 8.16
N LYS A 446 19.67 6.07 7.27
CA LYS A 446 20.45 7.30 7.12
C LYS A 446 19.58 8.49 6.72
N GLN A 447 18.67 8.32 5.76
CA GLN A 447 17.72 9.37 5.36
C GLN A 447 16.87 9.85 6.54
N GLN A 448 16.33 8.92 7.33
CA GLN A 448 15.51 9.24 8.50
C GLN A 448 16.29 9.86 9.65
N SER A 449 17.55 9.45 9.85
CA SER A 449 18.41 9.94 10.95
C SER A 449 18.67 11.44 10.92
N ARG A 450 18.41 12.09 9.78
CA ARG A 450 18.52 13.55 9.59
C ARG A 450 17.43 14.31 10.33
N PHE A 451 16.34 13.65 10.71
CA PHE A 451 15.13 14.30 11.19
C PHE A 451 14.68 13.77 12.56
N SER A 452 14.31 14.70 13.44
CA SER A 452 13.90 14.36 14.81
C SER A 452 12.48 13.79 14.91
N ASP A 453 11.62 14.09 13.94
CA ASP A 453 10.23 13.62 13.84
C ASP A 453 10.10 12.25 13.14
N GLY A 454 11.17 11.77 12.49
CA GLY A 454 11.24 10.46 11.84
C GLY A 454 10.75 10.42 10.40
N HIS A 455 10.48 11.55 9.74
CA HIS A 455 10.23 11.55 8.29
C HIS A 455 11.50 11.14 7.52
N THR A 456 11.35 10.79 6.25
CA THR A 456 12.43 10.17 5.48
C THR A 456 13.05 11.14 4.49
N TYR A 457 12.21 11.82 3.71
CA TYR A 457 12.67 12.54 2.53
C TYR A 457 12.89 14.03 2.80
N LEU A 458 14.05 14.54 2.43
CA LEU A 458 14.42 15.94 2.62
C LEU A 458 13.62 16.88 1.72
N ASP A 459 13.55 16.56 0.42
CA ASP A 459 12.92 17.41 -0.58
C ASP A 459 12.38 16.61 -1.78
N ASN A 460 12.02 17.31 -2.85
CA ASN A 460 11.49 16.69 -4.07
C ASN A 460 12.57 16.10 -4.99
N ASN A 461 13.87 16.37 -4.77
CA ASN A 461 14.94 15.74 -5.54
C ASN A 461 15.12 14.28 -5.13
N GLU A 462 14.95 13.99 -3.83
CA GLU A 462 14.98 12.62 -3.32
C GLU A 462 13.75 11.84 -3.74
N ASN A 463 12.57 12.45 -3.51
CA ASN A 463 11.27 11.90 -3.89
C ASN A 463 10.25 13.02 -4.08
N ASN A 464 9.78 13.27 -5.30
CA ASN A 464 8.80 14.30 -5.62
C ASN A 464 7.34 13.83 -5.44
N TYR A 465 7.11 12.56 -5.10
CA TYR A 465 5.76 12.05 -4.85
C TYR A 465 5.16 12.73 -3.61
N SER A 466 3.98 13.33 -3.77
CA SER A 466 3.29 14.04 -2.69
C SER A 466 2.92 13.16 -1.50
N GLY A 467 2.79 11.84 -1.73
CA GLY A 467 2.50 10.84 -0.71
C GLY A 467 3.69 10.03 -0.21
N LYS A 468 4.92 10.49 -0.46
CA LYS A 468 6.16 9.74 -0.18
C LYS A 468 6.27 9.15 1.22
N GLU A 469 5.85 9.87 2.24
CA GLU A 469 5.87 9.38 3.63
C GLU A 469 4.85 8.26 3.89
N ALA A 470 3.69 8.31 3.23
CA ALA A 470 2.72 7.21 3.30
C ALA A 470 3.18 6.01 2.45
N ALA A 471 3.89 6.25 1.34
CA ALA A 471 4.45 5.18 0.51
C ALA A 471 5.55 4.39 1.24
N ILE A 472 6.47 5.07 1.94
CA ILE A 472 7.47 4.36 2.75
C ILE A 472 6.82 3.61 3.93
N ALA A 473 5.74 4.14 4.50
CA ALA A 473 4.97 3.43 5.51
C ALA A 473 4.45 2.08 5.02
N THR A 474 3.96 2.00 3.78
CA THR A 474 3.49 0.71 3.25
C THR A 474 4.63 -0.25 2.94
N ARG A 475 5.72 0.24 2.35
CA ARG A 475 6.86 -0.60 1.91
C ARG A 475 7.67 -1.16 3.08
N ILE A 476 8.05 -0.32 4.06
CA ILE A 476 8.81 -0.76 5.23
C ILE A 476 7.95 -1.67 6.13
N ALA A 477 6.65 -1.40 6.24
CA ALA A 477 5.76 -2.28 6.98
C ALA A 477 5.52 -3.62 6.27
N SER A 478 5.41 -3.64 4.94
CA SER A 478 5.32 -4.88 4.16
C SER A 478 6.58 -5.72 4.31
N ALA A 479 7.75 -5.09 4.27
CA ALA A 479 9.03 -5.72 4.49
C ALA A 479 9.14 -6.32 5.90
N TRP A 480 8.75 -5.56 6.93
CA TRP A 480 8.72 -6.05 8.31
C TRP A 480 7.73 -7.21 8.47
N MET A 481 6.54 -7.10 7.90
CA MET A 481 5.52 -8.16 7.95
C MET A 481 5.98 -9.42 7.21
N THR A 482 6.73 -9.27 6.12
CA THR A 482 7.34 -10.38 5.38
C THR A 482 8.32 -11.14 6.27
N VAL A 483 9.27 -10.44 6.90
CA VAL A 483 10.20 -11.04 7.88
C VAL A 483 9.40 -11.73 8.99
N TRP A 484 8.52 -10.97 9.65
CA TRP A 484 7.76 -11.48 10.80
C TRP A 484 6.99 -12.75 10.43
N MET A 485 6.21 -12.72 9.35
CA MET A 485 5.41 -13.86 8.90
C MET A 485 6.25 -15.06 8.51
N GLN A 486 7.40 -14.89 7.85
CA GLN A 486 8.22 -16.04 7.48
C GLN A 486 8.74 -16.82 8.69
N TYR A 487 9.05 -16.15 9.80
CA TYR A 487 9.40 -16.87 11.02
C TYR A 487 8.19 -17.47 11.72
N GLN A 488 7.04 -16.79 11.71
CA GLN A 488 5.80 -17.32 12.31
C GLN A 488 5.27 -18.55 11.56
N SER A 489 5.03 -18.39 10.27
CA SER A 489 4.46 -19.36 9.35
C SER A 489 5.09 -19.17 7.96
N PRO A 490 6.22 -19.87 7.67
CA PRO A 490 6.89 -19.79 6.38
C PRO A 490 5.94 -19.99 5.21
N VAL A 491 6.20 -19.27 4.11
CA VAL A 491 5.37 -19.34 2.91
C VAL A 491 5.40 -20.75 2.33
N LYS A 492 4.25 -21.21 1.85
CA LYS A 492 4.11 -22.45 1.10
C LYS A 492 3.33 -22.17 -0.16
N TYR A 493 4.01 -22.27 -1.30
CA TYR A 493 3.37 -22.11 -2.60
C TYR A 493 2.65 -23.39 -3.01
N LYS A 494 1.34 -23.32 -3.25
CA LYS A 494 0.53 -24.44 -3.75
C LYS A 494 -0.29 -24.09 -4.98
#